data_AF-A0AAC8VQP7-F1
#
_entry.id   AF-A0AAC8VQP7-F1
#
_cell.length_a   1.000
_cell.length_b   1.000
_cell.length_c   1.000
_cell.angle_alpha   90.00
_cell.angle_beta   90.00
_cell.angle_gamma   90.00
#
_symmetry.space_group_name_H-M   'P 1'
#
loop_
_entity.id
_entity.type
_entity.pdbx_description
1 polymer ?
#
loop_
_entity_poly.entity_id
_entity_poly.type
_entity_poly.pdbx_seq_one_letter_code
_entity_poly.pdbx_strand_id
1 'polypeptide(L)' 'MKLLLPTVAWLLTVMLITKSLYLLIPPAAQYPFAERMGYFGDESVMDAILYTFTGIAVLISSLLCFCLLRLRRHR' A
#
# COMPACT_ATOMS: atom_id res chain seq x y z
N MET A 1 1.48 -25.88 -3.53
CA MET A 1 0.83 -25.21 -2.37
C MET A 1 1.80 -24.46 -1.43
N LYS A 2 3.12 -24.70 -1.46
CA LYS A 2 4.09 -24.05 -0.53
C LYS A 2 4.14 -22.51 -0.59
N LEU A 3 3.78 -21.91 -1.72
CA LEU A 3 3.73 -20.46 -1.92
C LEU A 3 2.35 -19.84 -1.66
N LEU A 4 1.30 -20.65 -1.53
CA LEU A 4 -0.08 -20.15 -1.44
C LEU A 4 -0.29 -19.35 -0.15
N LEU A 5 0.21 -19.88 0.97
CA LEU A 5 0.12 -19.23 2.27
C LEU A 5 0.89 -17.90 2.36
N PRO A 6 2.17 -17.79 1.92
CA PRO A 6 2.86 -16.50 1.91
C PRO A 6 2.25 -15.50 0.92
N THR A 7 1.69 -15.95 -0.21
CA THR A 7 0.98 -15.06 -1.14
C THR A 7 -0.30 -14.51 -0.51
N VAL A 8 -1.10 -15.34 0.18
CA VAL A 8 -2.30 -14.87 0.89
C VAL A 8 -1.94 -13.92 2.03
N ALA A 9 -0.90 -14.24 2.80
CA ALA A 9 -0.42 -13.35 3.87
C ALA A 9 0.05 -12.00 3.31
N TRP A 10 0.80 -12.01 2.19
CA TRP A 10 1.23 -10.80 1.51
C TRP A 10 0.05 -9.95 1.03
N LEU A 11 -0.98 -10.59 0.45
CA LEU A 11 -2.18 -9.88 0.00
C LEU A 11 -2.92 -9.22 1.18
N LEU A 12 -3.07 -9.93 2.29
CA LEU A 12 -3.67 -9.38 3.52
C LEU A 12 -2.86 -8.20 4.07
N THR A 13 -1.53 -8.28 4.05
CA THR A 13 -0.69 -7.16 4.49
C THR A 13 -0.85 -5.94 3.57
N VAL A 14 -0.97 -6.13 2.26
CA VAL A 14 -1.23 -5.02 1.32
C VAL A 14 -2.56 -4.36 1.68
N MET A 15 -3.63 -5.14 1.82
CA MET A 15 -4.96 -4.60 2.15
C MET A 15 -4.96 -3.85 3.50
N LEU A 16 -4.28 -4.39 4.52
CA LEU A 16 -4.18 -3.75 5.83
C LEU A 16 -3.42 -2.43 5.78
N ILE A 17 -2.30 -2.38 5.05
CA ILE A 17 -1.51 -1.14 4.93
C ILE A 17 -2.28 -0.10 4.13
N THR A 18 -2.89 -0.47 3.00
CA THR A 18 -3.72 0.45 2.21
C THR A 18 -4.84 1.04 3.06
N LYS A 19 -5.59 0.19 3.78
CA LYS A 19 -6.65 0.66 4.69
C LYS A 19 -6.12 1.59 5.78
N SER A 20 -4.95 1.27 6.33
CA SER A 20 -4.32 2.09 7.38
C SER A 20 -3.92 3.47 6.85
N LEU A 21 -3.39 3.56 5.62
CA LEU A 21 -3.06 4.83 4.98
C LEU A 21 -4.30 5.72 4.79
N TYR A 22 -5.41 5.13 4.36
CA TYR A 22 -6.70 5.84 4.26
C TYR A 22 -7.25 6.31 5.61
N LEU A 23 -6.99 5.57 6.69
CA LEU A 23 -7.39 5.96 8.04
C LEU A 23 -6.50 7.08 8.60
N LEU A 24 -5.19 7.00 8.34
CA LEU A 24 -4.18 7.91 8.89
C LEU A 24 -4.11 9.24 8.16
N ILE A 25 -4.34 9.25 6.86
CA ILE A 25 -4.24 10.44 6.03
C ILE A 25 -5.68 10.90 5.72
N PRO A 26 -6.20 11.95 6.38
CA PRO A 26 -7.58 12.37 6.19
C PRO A 26 -7.79 12.96 4.79
N PRO A 27 -9.01 12.88 4.22
CA PRO A 27 -9.31 13.44 2.88
C PRO A 27 -8.88 14.90 2.71
N ALA A 28 -9.03 15.71 3.77
CA ALA A 28 -8.60 17.11 3.79
C ALA A 28 -7.09 17.31 3.59
N ALA A 29 -6.26 16.31 3.88
CA ALA A 29 -4.82 16.32 3.60
C ALA A 29 -4.49 15.69 2.24
N GLN A 30 -5.34 14.79 1.75
CA GLN A 30 -5.14 14.08 0.48
C GLN A 30 -5.38 15.00 -0.73
N TYR A 31 -6.42 15.84 -0.69
CA TYR A 31 -6.76 16.76 -1.78
C TYR A 31 -5.64 17.76 -2.09
N PRO A 32 -5.13 18.55 -1.11
CA PRO A 32 -4.03 19.49 -1.36
C PRO A 32 -2.75 18.81 -1.83
N PHE A 33 -2.53 17.56 -1.41
CA PHE A 33 -1.40 16.77 -1.85
C PHE A 33 -1.51 16.39 -3.33
N ALA A 34 -2.69 15.93 -3.76
CA ALA A 34 -2.96 15.58 -5.15
C ALA A 34 -2.93 16.82 -6.06
N GLU A 35 -3.50 17.95 -5.62
CA GLU A 35 -3.43 19.23 -6.34
C GLU A 35 -1.99 19.71 -6.54
N ARG A 36 -1.12 19.57 -5.51
CA ARG A 36 0.30 19.91 -5.63
C ARG A 36 1.03 19.04 -6.65
N MET A 37 0.56 17.82 -6.90
CA MET A 37 1.09 16.93 -7.93
C MET A 37 0.48 17.18 -9.32
N GLY A 38 -0.44 18.15 -9.44
CA GLY A 38 -1.09 18.51 -10.70
C GLY A 38 -2.32 17.68 -11.04
N TYR A 39 -2.90 16.95 -10.07
CA TYR A 39 -4.17 16.26 -10.23
C TYR A 39 -5.32 17.17 -9.80
N PHE A 40 -6.29 17.38 -10.68
CA PHE A 40 -7.42 18.27 -10.46
C PHE A 40 -8.74 17.57 -10.75
N GLY A 41 -9.75 17.85 -9.91
CA GLY A 41 -11.06 17.20 -10.00
C GLY A 41 -11.11 15.88 -9.21
N ASP A 42 -12.27 15.62 -8.63
CA ASP A 42 -12.45 14.58 -7.60
C ASP A 42 -12.05 13.17 -8.07
N GLU A 43 -12.38 12.81 -9.31
CA GLU A 43 -12.03 11.51 -9.88
C GLU A 43 -10.52 11.33 -10.03
N SER A 44 -9.83 12.34 -10.58
CA SER A 44 -8.38 12.24 -10.81
C SER A 44 -7.58 12.28 -9.51
N VAL A 45 -8.06 13.05 -8.53
CA VAL A 45 -7.50 13.11 -7.17
C VAL A 45 -7.66 11.76 -6.49
N MET A 46 -8.87 11.18 -6.54
CA MET A 46 -9.15 9.89 -5.92
C MET A 46 -8.30 8.76 -6.53
N ASP A 47 -8.15 8.73 -7.86
CA ASP A 47 -7.30 7.77 -8.56
C ASP A 47 -5.83 7.94 -8.17
N ALA A 48 -5.32 9.18 -8.16
CA ALA A 48 -3.93 9.45 -7.79
C ALA A 48 -3.62 8.99 -6.36
N ILE A 49 -4.51 9.26 -5.41
CA ILE A 49 -4.38 8.81 -4.01
C ILE A 49 -4.42 7.28 -3.93
N LEU A 50 -5.37 6.65 -4.62
CA LEU A 50 -5.53 5.20 -4.64
C LEU A 50 -4.29 4.49 -5.17
N TYR A 51 -3.75 4.92 -6.30
CA TYR A 51 -2.54 4.32 -6.87
C TYR A 51 -1.33 4.56 -5.97
N THR A 52 -1.20 5.76 -5.38
CA THR A 52 -0.10 6.07 -4.48
C THR A 52 -0.13 5.19 -3.23
N PHE A 53 -1.28 5.10 -2.56
CA PHE A 53 -1.41 4.31 -1.34
C PHE A 53 -1.25 2.81 -1.61
N THR A 54 -1.82 2.32 -2.71
CA THR A 54 -1.65 0.93 -3.14
C THR A 54 -0.19 0.64 -3.46
N GLY A 55 0.51 1.54 -4.15
CA GLY A 55 1.93 1.42 -4.44
C GLY A 55 2.79 1.34 -3.17
N ILE A 56 2.56 2.23 -2.21
CA ILE A 56 3.24 2.22 -0.90
C ILE A 56 2.96 0.90 -0.17
N ALA A 57 1.70 0.46 -0.13
CA ALA A 57 1.31 -0.78 0.54
C ALA A 57 1.95 -2.02 -0.08
N VAL A 58 1.99 -2.09 -1.42
CA VAL A 58 2.67 -3.16 -2.18
C VAL A 58 4.16 -3.18 -1.87
N LEU A 59 4.84 -2.02 -1.89
CA LEU A 59 6.26 -1.92 -1.59
C LEU A 59 6.58 -2.40 -0.17
N ILE A 60 5.88 -1.87 0.84
CA ILE A 60 6.10 -2.23 2.24
C ILE A 60 5.81 -3.71 2.48
N SER A 61 4.69 -4.22 1.95
CA SER A 61 4.33 -5.64 2.08
C SER A 61 5.37 -6.56 1.42
N SER A 62 5.90 -6.16 0.26
CA SER A 62 6.91 -6.92 -0.46
C SER A 62 8.25 -6.93 0.28
N LEU A 63 8.67 -5.79 0.83
CA LEU A 63 9.84 -5.68 1.70
C LEU A 63 9.70 -6.56 2.95
N LEU A 64 8.55 -6.51 3.62
CA LEU A 64 8.25 -7.36 4.78
C LEU A 64 8.30 -8.85 4.42
N CYS A 65 7.62 -9.24 3.34
CA CYS A 65 7.61 -10.62 2.87
C CYS A 65 9.03 -11.10 2.52
N PHE A 66 9.81 -10.28 1.80
CA PHE A 66 11.20 -10.57 1.48
C PHE A 66 12.06 -10.76 2.75
N CYS A 67 11.95 -9.85 3.73
CA CYS A 67 12.66 -9.96 5.00
C CYS A 67 12.29 -11.23 5.77
N LEU A 68 10.99 -11.57 5.84
CA LEU A 68 10.52 -12.78 6.52
C LEU A 68 11.00 -14.06 5.85
N LEU A 69 11.00 -14.10 4.51
CA LEU A 69 11.53 -15.24 3.74
C LEU A 69 13.05 -15.37 3.94
N ARG A 70 13.78 -14.27 3.95
CA ARG A 70 15.22 -14.26 4.22
C ARG A 70 15.55 -14.74 5.63
N LEU A 71 14.80 -14.28 6.64
CA LEU A 71 14.93 -14.73 8.04
C LEU A 71 14.65 -16.22 8.19
N ARG A 72 13.63 -16.75 7.51
CA ARG A 72 13.34 -18.20 7.51
C ARG A 72 14.42 -19.04 6.86
N ARG A 73 15.19 -18.49 5.92
CA ARG A 73 16.29 -19.21 5.25
C ARG A 73 17.59 -19.21 6.05
N HIS A 74 17.74 -18.28 6.98
CA HIS A 74 18.91 -18.15 7.87
C HIS A 74 18.73 -18.82 9.24
N ARG A 75 17.54 -19.34 9.55
CA ARG A 75 17.28 -20.24 10.68
C ARG A 75 17.22 -21.68 10.20
#